data_AF-A0A5S6QIU2-F1
#
_entry.id   AF-A0A5S6QIU2-F1
#
_cell.length_a   1.000
_cell.length_b   1.000
_cell.length_c   1.000
_cell.angle_alpha   90.00
_cell.angle_beta   90.00
_cell.angle_gamma   90.00
#
_symmetry.space_group_name_H-M   'P 1'
#
loop_
_entity.id
_entity.type
_entity.pdbx_description
1 polymer ?
#
loop_
_entity_poly.entity_id
_entity_poly.type
_entity_poly.pdbx_seq_one_letter_code
_entity_poly.pdbx_strand_id
1 'polypeptide(L)'
;MIHELSKGTMKGVTGNTSSKNKQPLTSLASAFPVCCDHAMGSIQSNGHSLISDKQELKFCGQLPKVQRKEKRPIPEDKKDECYYEKRKKNNEAAQRSRYNRKLREDRMALQVLVLEKENSILRAQETEYLRNMLSASPFIAPS
;
A
#
# COMPACT_ATOMS: atom_id res chain seq x y z
N MET A 1 -30.89 1.84 -46.23
CA MET A 1 -31.32 0.82 -45.25
C MET A 1 -30.16 0.63 -44.28
N ILE A 2 -30.08 1.51 -43.28
CA ILE A 2 -29.00 1.51 -42.28
C ILE A 2 -29.57 0.79 -41.07
N HIS A 3 -28.92 -0.30 -40.65
CA HIS A 3 -29.40 -1.19 -39.60
C HIS A 3 -29.42 -0.49 -38.23
N GLU A 4 -30.59 -0.53 -37.62
CA GLU A 4 -30.88 -0.20 -36.22
C GLU A 4 -29.91 -0.91 -35.26
N LEU A 5 -29.17 -0.14 -34.46
CA LEU A 5 -28.42 -0.66 -33.34
C LEU A 5 -29.37 -0.85 -32.15
N SER A 6 -29.72 -2.11 -31.89
CA SER A 6 -30.44 -2.55 -30.71
C SER A 6 -29.72 -2.12 -29.43
N LYS A 7 -30.33 -1.19 -28.68
CA LYS A 7 -29.89 -0.80 -27.34
C LYS A 7 -30.34 -1.89 -26.36
N GLY A 8 -29.42 -2.78 -26.00
CA GLY A 8 -29.62 -3.79 -24.97
C GLY A 8 -29.87 -3.12 -23.61
N THR A 9 -31.05 -3.35 -23.05
CA THR A 9 -31.40 -3.06 -21.66
C THR A 9 -30.47 -3.80 -20.70
N MET A 10 -29.67 -3.06 -19.94
CA MET A 10 -28.98 -3.59 -18.76
C MET A 10 -30.01 -3.87 -17.67
N LYS A 11 -30.35 -5.15 -17.44
CA LYS A 11 -31.13 -5.56 -16.27
C LYS A 11 -30.30 -5.29 -15.01
N GLY A 12 -30.84 -4.43 -14.14
CA GLY A 12 -30.24 -4.09 -12.86
C GLY A 12 -30.07 -5.32 -11.97
N VAL A 13 -28.84 -5.54 -11.51
CA VAL A 13 -28.60 -6.37 -10.34
C VAL A 13 -28.98 -5.54 -9.12
N THR A 14 -30.15 -5.82 -8.56
CA THR A 14 -30.56 -5.32 -7.25
C THR A 14 -29.70 -5.99 -6.19
N GLY A 15 -28.55 -5.39 -5.89
CA GLY A 15 -27.79 -5.71 -4.70
C GLY A 15 -28.55 -5.22 -3.48
N ASN A 16 -29.09 -6.16 -2.70
CA ASN A 16 -29.60 -5.90 -1.35
C ASN A 16 -28.44 -5.36 -0.49
N THR A 17 -28.33 -4.04 -0.35
CA THR A 17 -27.54 -3.41 0.71
C THR A 17 -28.44 -3.16 1.90
N SER A 18 -28.70 -4.21 2.68
CA SER A 18 -29.27 -4.08 4.01
C SER A 18 -28.19 -4.39 5.03
N SER A 19 -27.57 -3.35 5.59
CA SER A 19 -27.61 -3.14 7.03
C SER A 19 -26.89 -1.84 7.36
N LYS A 20 -27.68 -0.92 7.92
CA LYS A 20 -27.19 0.31 8.53
C LYS A 20 -26.34 -0.09 9.74
N ASN A 21 -25.08 0.31 9.75
CA ASN A 21 -24.38 0.50 11.00
C ASN A 21 -23.59 1.81 10.93
N LYS A 22 -24.28 2.91 11.27
CA LYS A 22 -23.63 4.18 11.57
C LYS A 22 -23.00 4.02 12.94
N GLN A 23 -21.71 3.69 12.99
CA GLN A 23 -20.97 3.77 14.24
C GLN A 23 -20.69 5.26 14.54
N PRO A 24 -20.96 5.74 15.76
CA PRO A 24 -20.70 7.12 16.15
C PRO A 24 -19.20 7.39 16.19
N LEU A 25 -18.80 8.61 15.84
CA LEU A 25 -17.43 9.10 16.02
C LEU A 25 -17.18 9.24 17.53
N THR A 26 -16.57 8.23 18.14
CA THR A 26 -16.06 8.30 19.51
C THR A 26 -14.54 8.14 19.51
N SER A 27 -13.89 9.20 19.99
CA SER A 27 -12.67 9.24 20.80
C SER A 27 -11.53 8.25 20.49
N LEU A 28 -10.43 8.84 20.01
CA LEU A 28 -9.06 8.37 19.95
C LEU A 28 -8.59 7.72 21.28
N ALA A 29 -8.72 6.40 21.42
CA ALA A 29 -7.90 5.60 22.34
C ALA A 29 -7.99 4.10 21.98
N SER A 30 -6.85 3.52 21.64
CA SER A 30 -6.51 2.09 21.78
C SER A 30 -7.54 1.04 21.31
N ALA A 31 -7.53 0.72 20.01
CA ALA A 31 -7.96 -0.60 19.53
C ALA A 31 -7.41 -0.85 18.12
N PHE A 32 -6.08 -1.01 18.00
CA PHE A 32 -5.53 -1.62 16.79
C PHE A 32 -5.86 -3.13 16.84
N PRO A 33 -6.51 -3.71 15.83
CA PRO A 33 -6.57 -5.16 15.71
C PRO A 33 -5.16 -5.65 15.39
N VAL A 34 -4.46 -6.11 16.43
CA VAL A 34 -3.19 -6.83 16.31
C VAL A 34 -3.55 -8.22 15.78
N CYS A 35 -3.43 -8.39 14.48
CA CYS A 35 -3.28 -9.70 13.89
C CYS A 35 -2.14 -9.64 12.89
N CYS A 36 -0.92 -9.83 13.39
CA CYS A 36 0.17 -10.61 12.79
C CYS A 36 1.35 -10.61 13.78
N ASP A 37 1.51 -11.67 14.56
CA ASP A 37 2.78 -12.00 15.21
C ASP A 37 3.89 -12.02 14.15
N HIS A 38 4.78 -11.03 14.20
CA HIS A 38 6.10 -11.13 13.58
C HIS A 38 7.09 -11.09 14.74
N ALA A 39 7.76 -12.22 14.96
CA ALA A 39 8.89 -12.29 15.87
C ALA A 39 9.88 -11.16 15.54
N MET A 40 10.09 -10.25 16.48
CA MET A 40 11.09 -9.20 16.38
C MET A 40 12.47 -9.86 16.49
N GLY A 41 13.02 -10.29 15.35
CA GLY A 41 14.41 -10.67 15.24
C GLY A 41 15.28 -9.47 15.60
N SER A 42 16.06 -9.60 16.66
CA SER A 42 17.02 -8.59 17.10
C SER A 42 18.06 -8.35 15.99
N ILE A 43 17.97 -7.20 15.31
CA ILE A 43 19.01 -6.75 14.39
C ILE A 43 20.11 -6.14 15.26
N GLN A 44 21.20 -6.89 15.47
CA GLN A 44 22.42 -6.33 16.04
C GLN A 44 22.99 -5.32 15.05
N SER A 45 23.02 -4.05 15.45
CA SER A 45 23.65 -2.97 14.68
C SER A 45 25.16 -3.05 14.81
N ASN A 46 25.81 -3.71 13.84
CA ASN A 46 27.24 -3.53 13.63
C ASN A 46 27.41 -2.48 12.53
N GLY A 47 27.86 -1.29 12.91
CA GLY A 47 28.19 -0.22 11.97
C GLY A 47 29.40 -0.60 11.13
N HIS A 48 29.33 -0.34 9.82
CA HIS A 48 30.52 -0.24 8.99
C HIS A 48 30.34 0.76 7.84
N SER A 49 31.15 1.82 7.90
CA SER A 49 31.75 2.68 6.89
C SER A 49 31.01 3.09 5.59
N LEU A 50 31.07 4.40 5.33
CA LEU A 50 30.77 5.08 4.08
C LEU A 50 31.64 4.55 2.92
N ILE A 51 31.03 3.98 1.88
CA ILE A 51 31.58 3.91 0.52
C ILE A 51 30.39 4.02 -0.46
N SER A 52 30.58 4.90 -1.46
CA SER A 52 29.73 5.04 -2.64
C SER A 52 29.47 3.70 -3.29
N ASP A 53 28.21 3.31 -3.38
CA ASP A 53 27.71 2.48 -4.47
C ASP A 53 26.24 2.79 -4.64
N LYS A 54 25.81 3.01 -5.88
CA LYS A 54 24.40 3.09 -6.27
C LYS A 54 23.78 1.70 -6.08
N GLN A 55 23.59 1.27 -4.84
CA GLN A 55 22.80 0.10 -4.55
C GLN A 55 21.34 0.53 -4.74
N GLU A 56 20.80 0.20 -5.92
CA GLU A 56 19.35 0.10 -6.10
C GLU A 56 18.78 -0.62 -4.88
N LEU A 57 18.05 0.11 -4.04
CA LEU A 57 17.21 -0.50 -3.03
C LEU A 57 16.17 -1.35 -3.77
N LYS A 58 16.46 -2.64 -3.95
CA LYS A 58 15.50 -3.65 -4.37
C LYS A 58 14.54 -3.91 -3.23
N PHE A 59 13.68 -2.94 -2.98
CA PHE A 59 12.59 -3.09 -2.02
C PHE A 59 11.46 -3.90 -2.67
N CYS A 60 11.00 -4.91 -1.95
CA CYS A 60 9.90 -5.83 -2.25
C CYS A 60 10.23 -7.08 -3.11
N GLY A 61 10.32 -8.23 -2.43
CA GLY A 61 9.49 -9.37 -2.80
C GLY A 61 9.88 -10.21 -4.01
N GLN A 62 11.14 -10.14 -4.48
CA GLN A 62 11.66 -11.07 -5.50
C GLN A 62 11.94 -12.46 -4.89
N LEU A 63 10.92 -13.09 -4.32
CA LEU A 63 10.96 -14.53 -4.09
C LEU A 63 10.83 -15.23 -5.45
N PRO A 64 11.49 -16.39 -5.64
CA PRO A 64 11.39 -17.17 -6.87
C PRO A 64 9.92 -17.35 -7.25
N LYS A 65 9.56 -16.98 -8.49
CA LYS A 65 8.21 -17.18 -9.02
C LYS A 65 7.98 -18.69 -9.14
N VAL A 66 7.41 -19.30 -8.10
CA VAL A 66 6.94 -20.69 -8.17
C VAL A 66 5.98 -20.78 -9.35
N GLN A 67 6.34 -21.60 -10.33
CA GLN A 67 5.52 -21.79 -11.53
C GLN A 67 4.17 -22.36 -11.09
N ARG A 68 3.11 -21.57 -11.27
CA ARG A 68 1.76 -22.01 -10.95
C ARG A 68 1.32 -23.03 -11.99
N LYS A 69 0.88 -24.21 -11.54
CA LYS A 69 0.26 -25.22 -12.41
C LYS A 69 -0.87 -24.59 -13.22
N GLU A 70 -0.98 -24.98 -14.49
CA GLU A 70 -2.04 -24.52 -15.37
C GLU A 70 -3.42 -24.82 -14.78
N LYS A 71 -4.32 -23.83 -14.82
CA LYS A 71 -5.67 -23.96 -14.30
C LYS A 71 -6.51 -24.72 -15.30
N ARG A 72 -6.89 -25.96 -14.99
CA ARG A 72 -7.89 -26.70 -15.76
C ARG A 72 -9.29 -26.27 -15.30
N PRO A 73 -10.18 -25.84 -16.21
CA PRO A 73 -11.57 -25.56 -15.85
C PRO A 73 -12.22 -26.85 -15.33
N ILE A 74 -13.05 -26.72 -14.30
CA ILE A 74 -13.82 -27.85 -13.76
C ILE A 74 -14.98 -28.13 -14.74
N PRO A 75 -15.15 -29.38 -15.21
CA PRO A 75 -16.30 -29.78 -16.03
C PRO A 75 -17.64 -29.45 -15.37
N GLU A 76 -18.66 -29.18 -16.18
CA GLU A 76 -19.95 -28.70 -15.69
C GLU A 76 -20.65 -29.70 -14.77
N ASP A 77 -20.52 -31.00 -15.07
CA ASP A 77 -21.07 -32.11 -14.27
C ASP A 77 -20.45 -32.24 -12.87
N LYS A 78 -19.38 -31.48 -12.57
CA LYS A 78 -18.70 -31.47 -11.27
C LYS A 78 -18.89 -30.16 -10.49
N LYS A 79 -19.72 -29.25 -10.99
CA LYS A 79 -20.05 -27.99 -10.31
C LYS A 79 -21.24 -28.21 -9.39
N ASP A 80 -20.99 -28.90 -8.29
CA ASP A 80 -21.98 -29.15 -7.25
C ASP A 80 -22.13 -27.95 -6.30
N GLU A 81 -23.09 -28.00 -5.38
CA GLU A 81 -23.32 -26.96 -4.36
C GLU A 81 -22.02 -26.63 -3.57
N CYS A 82 -21.26 -27.66 -3.18
CA CYS A 82 -19.99 -27.50 -2.48
C CYS A 82 -18.96 -26.68 -3.29
N TYR A 83 -18.97 -26.80 -4.62
CA TYR A 83 -18.10 -25.99 -5.49
C TYR A 83 -18.53 -24.52 -5.48
N TYR A 84 -19.84 -24.24 -5.59
CA TYR A 84 -20.35 -22.86 -5.58
C TYR A 84 -20.08 -22.15 -4.26
N GLU A 85 -20.24 -22.82 -3.12
CA GLU A 85 -19.87 -22.26 -1.82
C GLU A 85 -18.39 -21.90 -1.73
N LYS A 86 -17.49 -22.81 -2.15
CA LYS A 86 -16.04 -22.54 -2.18
C LYS A 86 -15.71 -21.38 -3.10
N ARG A 87 -16.35 -21.31 -4.28
CA ARG A 87 -16.16 -20.24 -5.26
C ARG A 87 -16.59 -18.88 -4.68
N LYS A 88 -17.73 -18.84 -4.01
CA LYS A 88 -18.24 -17.64 -3.31
C LYS A 88 -17.26 -17.18 -2.22
N LYS A 89 -16.84 -18.08 -1.33
CA LYS A 89 -15.85 -17.78 -0.27
C LYS A 89 -14.52 -17.26 -0.83
N ASN A 90 -14.02 -17.86 -1.92
CA ASN A 90 -12.78 -17.41 -2.57
C ASN A 90 -12.92 -16.02 -3.19
N ASN A 91 -14.06 -15.72 -3.82
CA ASN A 91 -14.33 -14.40 -4.38
C ASN A 91 -14.39 -13.32 -3.28
N GLU A 92 -15.07 -13.61 -2.15
CA GLU A 92 -15.09 -12.72 -0.99
C GLU A 92 -13.68 -12.49 -0.42
N ALA A 93 -12.89 -13.57 -0.27
CA ALA A 93 -11.51 -13.48 0.20
C ALA A 93 -10.64 -12.66 -0.76
N ALA A 94 -10.79 -12.84 -2.08
CA ALA A 94 -10.07 -12.08 -3.09
C ALA A 94 -10.44 -10.59 -3.03
N GLN A 95 -11.72 -10.25 -2.83
CA GLN A 95 -12.17 -8.88 -2.66
C GLN A 95 -11.58 -8.24 -1.39
N ARG A 96 -11.65 -8.93 -0.24
CA ARG A 96 -11.02 -8.46 1.02
C ARG A 96 -9.51 -8.29 0.86
N SER A 97 -8.83 -9.23 0.20
CA SER A 97 -7.40 -9.13 -0.08
C SER A 97 -7.05 -7.90 -0.91
N ARG A 98 -7.86 -7.57 -1.93
CA ARG A 98 -7.68 -6.36 -2.74
C ARG A 98 -7.89 -5.09 -1.92
N TYR A 99 -8.94 -5.05 -1.10
CA TYR A 99 -9.22 -3.92 -0.22
C TYR A 99 -8.07 -3.69 0.78
N ASN A 100 -7.62 -4.75 1.46
CA ASN A 100 -6.51 -4.65 2.41
C ASN A 100 -5.21 -4.21 1.75
N ARG A 101 -4.94 -4.68 0.52
CA ARG A 101 -3.79 -4.22 -0.26
C ARG A 101 -3.89 -2.72 -0.54
N LYS A 102 -5.04 -2.27 -1.06
CA LYS A 102 -5.29 -0.86 -1.36
C LYS A 102 -5.10 0.01 -0.11
N LEU A 103 -5.68 -0.39 1.02
CA LEU A 103 -5.55 0.35 2.28
C LEU A 103 -4.08 0.48 2.72
N ARG A 104 -3.27 -0.56 2.53
CA ARG A 104 -1.83 -0.47 2.81
C ARG A 104 -1.12 0.48 1.86
N GLU A 105 -1.40 0.40 0.57
CA GLU A 105 -0.83 1.29 -0.45
C GLU A 105 -1.21 2.75 -0.18
N ASP A 106 -2.47 3.04 0.14
CA ASP A 106 -2.97 4.36 0.49
C ASP A 106 -2.29 4.90 1.77
N ARG A 107 -2.14 4.06 2.80
CA ARG A 107 -1.40 4.43 4.03
C ARG A 107 0.06 4.76 3.73
N MET A 108 0.72 3.94 2.93
CA MET A 108 2.11 4.19 2.55
C MET A 108 2.25 5.49 1.76
N ALA A 109 1.34 5.75 0.82
CA ALA A 109 1.32 6.99 0.04
C ALA A 109 1.19 8.21 0.96
N LEU A 110 0.27 8.17 1.93
CA LEU A 110 0.12 9.24 2.92
C LEU A 110 1.40 9.45 3.76
N GLN A 111 2.02 8.36 4.23
CA GLN A 111 3.27 8.46 5.00
C GLN A 111 4.41 9.07 4.17
N VAL A 112 4.56 8.67 2.91
CA VAL A 112 5.55 9.23 2.00
C VAL A 112 5.32 10.73 1.81
N LEU A 113 4.08 11.15 1.54
CA LEU A 113 3.75 12.57 1.35
C LEU A 113 4.09 13.43 2.58
N VAL A 114 3.80 12.93 3.79
CA VAL A 114 4.14 13.64 5.03
C VAL A 114 5.65 13.76 5.19
N LEU A 115 6.39 12.66 4.99
CA LEU A 115 7.84 12.65 5.11
C LEU A 115 8.52 13.53 4.06
N GLU A 116 8.03 13.55 2.82
CA GLU A 116 8.51 14.44 1.77
C GLU A 116 8.34 15.91 2.15
N LYS A 117 7.18 16.26 2.71
CA LYS A 117 6.92 17.61 3.20
C LYS A 117 7.88 17.99 4.33
N GLU A 118 8.00 17.15 5.35
CA GLU A 118 8.90 17.40 6.49
C GLU A 118 10.37 17.52 6.04
N ASN A 119 10.82 16.63 5.15
CA ASN A 119 12.17 16.67 4.60
C ASN A 119 12.43 17.98 3.83
N SER A 120 11.46 18.45 3.04
CA SER A 120 11.58 19.71 2.31
C SER A 120 11.75 20.91 3.25
N ILE A 121 11.01 20.93 4.37
CA ILE A 121 11.09 21.99 5.37
C ILE A 121 12.45 21.96 6.06
N LEU A 122 12.90 20.77 6.49
CA LEU A 122 14.19 20.61 7.18
C LEU A 122 15.35 21.03 6.27
N ARG A 123 15.34 20.64 4.99
CA ARG A 123 16.36 21.07 4.03
C ARG A 123 16.36 22.59 3.83
N ALA A 124 15.19 23.22 3.76
CA ALA A 124 15.11 24.68 3.66
C ALA A 124 15.74 25.36 4.89
N GLN A 125 15.40 24.89 6.09
CA GLN A 125 15.97 25.41 7.35
C GLN A 125 17.50 25.21 7.41
N GLU A 126 17.98 24.04 7.02
CA GLU A 126 19.41 23.74 6.97
C GLU A 126 20.15 24.70 6.01
N THR A 127 19.58 24.92 4.81
CA THR A 127 20.18 25.86 3.84
C THR A 127 20.19 27.30 4.34
N GLU A 128 19.13 27.73 5.03
CA GLU A 128 19.07 29.07 5.62
C GLU A 128 20.10 29.22 6.75
N TYR A 129 20.22 28.23 7.63
CA TYR A 129 21.21 28.23 8.70
C TYR A 129 22.64 28.31 8.15
N LEU A 130 22.97 27.49 7.16
CA LEU A 130 24.29 27.51 6.51
C LEU A 130 24.57 28.84 5.81
N ARG A 131 23.57 29.43 5.13
CA ARG A 131 23.69 30.76 4.53
C ARG A 131 24.00 31.82 5.58
N ASN A 132 23.27 31.82 6.68
CA ASN A 132 23.46 32.79 7.78
C ASN A 132 24.86 32.64 8.37
N MET A 133 25.33 31.41 8.59
CA MET A 133 26.66 31.16 9.15
C MET A 133 27.80 31.59 8.22
N LEU A 134 27.68 31.36 6.92
CA LEU A 134 28.66 31.80 5.93
C LEU A 134 28.65 33.33 5.75
N SER A 135 27.50 33.99 5.89
CA SER A 135 27.41 35.45 5.83
C SER A 135 27.96 36.17 7.06
N ALA A 136 28.09 35.46 8.19
CA ALA A 136 28.53 36.01 9.47
C ALA A 136 30.05 35.93 9.71
N SER A 137 30.83 35.38 8.76
CA SER A 137 32.30 35.38 8.83
C SER A 137 32.85 36.69 8.24
N PRO A 138 33.41 37.62 9.04
CA PRO A 138 34.11 38.76 8.49
C PRO A 138 35.40 38.24 7.85
N PHE A 139 35.54 38.44 6.55
CA PHE A 139 36.80 38.28 5.84
C PHE A 139 37.83 39.25 6.45
N ILE A 140 38.64 38.77 7.39
CA ILE A 140 39.78 39.52 7.91
C ILE A 140 40.86 39.44 6.82
N ALA A 141 40.99 40.51 6.05
CA ALA A 141 42.07 40.65 5.08
C ALA A 141 43.42 40.70 5.84
N PRO A 142 44.42 39.88 5.47
CA PRO A 142 45.75 39.97 6.05
C PRO A 142 46.44 41.27 5.58
N SER A 143 47.00 42.01 6.55
CA SER A 143 47.80 43.23 6.37
C SER A 143 49.20 42.95 5.85
#